data_AF-A0AAJ0EJS1-F1
#
_entry.id   AF-A0AAJ0EJS1-F1
#
_cell.length_a   1.000
_cell.length_b   1.000
_cell.length_c   1.000
_cell.angle_alpha   90.00
_cell.angle_beta   90.00
_cell.angle_gamma   90.00
#
_symmetry.space_group_name_H-M   'P 1'
#
loop_
_entity.id
_entity.type
_entity.pdbx_description
1 polymer ?
#
loop_
_entity_poly.entity_id
_entity_poly.type
_entity_poly.pdbx_seq_one_letter_code
_entity_poly.pdbx_strand_id
1 'polypeptide(L)'
;MMAQAVNFARESWKADIIVMPSGFDAENADLEFAINEARNAKVLIFAAASNFGNIRDIAFPARLDTSLKLFCIFSTTAGNRANCDFNPSPSPHAKHNFAVFGKDVELPIPAVFNKPFKLDGMSFSTMIAAAIAGQILQFVRHEHTRRWIHCADKIRTVEGMSAVFSAMAKDEDNGYHCIAPWKILSQRLRHETVGKDEAREDLRITIVRALESC
;
A
#
# COMPACT_ATOMS: atom_id res chain seq x y z
N MET A 1 -1.31 17.43 16.39
CA MET A 1 -1.46 16.03 16.85
C MET A 1 -0.92 15.00 15.84
N MET A 2 -1.38 14.95 14.58
CA MET A 2 -0.87 13.94 13.62
C MET A 2 0.64 14.01 13.38
N ALA A 3 1.22 15.21 13.24
CA ALA A 3 2.68 15.36 13.07
C ALA A 3 3.47 14.76 14.25
N GLN A 4 3.01 15.01 15.48
CA GLN A 4 3.61 14.45 16.70
C GLN A 4 3.49 12.92 16.73
N ALA A 5 2.36 12.36 16.29
CA ALA A 5 2.17 10.91 16.21
C ALA A 5 3.12 10.26 15.19
N VAL A 6 3.32 10.89 14.02
CA VAL A 6 4.29 10.44 13.01
C VAL A 6 5.71 10.45 13.60
N ASN A 7 6.11 11.54 14.24
CA ASN A 7 7.43 11.62 14.89
C ASN A 7 7.59 10.58 15.99
N PHE A 8 6.57 10.37 16.83
CA PHE A 8 6.61 9.37 17.90
C PHE A 8 6.72 7.94 17.35
N ALA A 9 5.97 7.61 16.29
CA ALA A 9 6.06 6.31 15.64
C ALA A 9 7.46 6.07 15.03
N ARG A 10 8.03 7.09 14.40
CA ARG A 10 9.39 7.05 13.83
C ARG A 10 10.47 6.93 14.91
N GLU A 11 10.40 7.75 15.95
CA GLU A 11 11.49 7.96 16.91
C GLU A 11 11.43 7.02 18.10
N SER A 12 10.24 6.80 18.66
CA SER A 12 10.05 5.99 19.86
C SER A 12 9.77 4.53 19.51
N TRP A 13 8.84 4.29 18.59
CA TRP A 13 8.47 2.91 18.20
C TRP A 13 9.39 2.31 17.13
N LYS A 14 10.16 3.13 16.42
CA LYS A 14 10.99 2.71 15.27
C LYS A 14 10.16 1.93 14.24
N ALA A 15 8.94 2.41 13.98
CA ALA A 15 8.02 1.76 13.06
C ALA A 15 8.62 1.70 11.65
N ASP A 16 8.41 0.58 10.96
CA ASP A 16 8.77 0.44 9.54
C ASP A 16 7.68 0.98 8.61
N ILE A 17 6.44 0.97 9.09
CA ILE A 17 5.25 1.37 8.34
C ILE A 17 4.37 2.23 9.25
N ILE A 18 3.89 3.35 8.72
CA ILE A 18 2.84 4.18 9.33
C ILE A 18 1.62 4.15 8.41
N VAL A 19 0.43 3.94 8.99
CA VAL A 19 -0.83 3.84 8.26
C VAL A 19 -1.74 4.98 8.69
N MET A 20 -2.20 5.77 7.74
CA MET A 20 -3.08 6.93 7.91
C MET A 20 -4.38 6.68 7.15
N PRO A 21 -5.32 5.90 7.72
CA PRO A 21 -6.57 5.52 7.06
C PRO A 21 -7.60 6.68 7.01
N SER A 22 -7.14 7.93 7.00
CA SER A 22 -7.94 9.15 7.05
C SER A 22 -7.17 10.29 6.38
N GLY A 23 -7.91 11.25 5.83
CA GLY A 23 -7.35 12.48 5.27
C GLY A 23 -8.24 13.69 5.57
N PHE A 24 -7.74 14.88 5.24
CA PHE A 24 -8.41 16.15 5.46
C PHE A 24 -8.09 17.15 4.34
N ASP A 25 -8.94 18.16 4.19
CA ASP A 25 -8.88 19.08 3.05
C ASP A 25 -7.76 20.13 3.20
N ALA A 26 -7.43 20.54 4.42
CA ALA A 26 -6.42 21.56 4.67
C ALA A 26 -5.00 20.97 4.61
N GLU A 27 -4.06 21.71 4.03
CA GLU A 27 -2.65 21.37 4.15
C GLU A 27 -2.12 21.66 5.55
N ASN A 28 -1.09 20.92 5.96
CA ASN A 28 -0.45 21.12 7.25
C ASN A 28 1.07 20.93 7.11
N ALA A 29 1.80 22.05 7.17
CA ALA A 29 3.25 22.06 6.99
C ALA A 29 4.00 21.21 8.02
N ASP A 30 3.55 21.18 9.28
CA ASP A 30 4.18 20.37 10.33
C ASP A 30 4.03 18.87 10.04
N LEU A 31 2.86 18.45 9.55
CA LEU A 31 2.63 17.06 9.18
C LEU A 31 3.42 16.67 7.93
N GLU A 32 3.49 17.54 6.93
CA GLU A 32 4.32 17.30 5.75
C GLU A 32 5.80 17.19 6.11
N PHE A 33 6.29 18.06 7.01
CA PHE A 33 7.65 18.00 7.53
C PHE A 33 7.90 16.66 8.23
N ALA A 34 7.00 16.23 9.12
CA ALA A 34 7.09 14.93 9.80
C ALA A 34 7.07 13.73 8.81
N ILE A 35 6.27 13.82 7.75
CA ILE A 35 6.21 12.82 6.67
C ILE A 35 7.55 12.75 5.92
N ASN A 36 8.15 13.89 5.57
CA ASN A 36 9.46 13.94 4.93
C ASN A 36 10.55 13.32 5.82
N GLU A 37 10.52 13.64 7.11
CA GLU A 37 11.43 13.11 8.13
C GLU A 37 11.29 11.60 8.32
N ALA A 38 10.08 11.06 8.24
CA ALA A 38 9.82 9.62 8.26
C ALA A 38 10.26 8.93 6.96
N ARG A 39 10.00 9.53 5.79
CA ARG A 39 10.49 9.02 4.50
C ARG A 39 12.01 8.96 4.46
N ASN A 40 12.70 10.01 4.91
CA ASN A 40 14.17 10.06 4.99
C ASN A 40 14.73 8.94 5.89
N ALA A 41 13.98 8.58 6.94
CA ALA A 41 14.30 7.45 7.82
C ALA A 41 13.90 6.08 7.24
N LYS A 42 13.46 5.99 5.98
CA LYS A 42 12.98 4.78 5.30
C LYS A 42 11.81 4.11 6.04
N VAL A 43 10.88 4.93 6.51
CA VAL A 43 9.56 4.51 7.03
C VAL A 43 8.55 4.68 5.91
N LEU A 44 7.85 3.60 5.54
CA LEU A 44 6.81 3.65 4.51
C LEU A 44 5.53 4.23 5.12
N ILE A 45 4.86 5.12 4.40
CA ILE A 45 3.63 5.76 4.87
C ILE A 45 2.53 5.47 3.87
N PHE A 46 1.38 5.00 4.34
CA PHE A 46 0.20 4.73 3.52
C PHE A 46 -0.94 5.64 3.97
N ALA A 47 -1.54 6.36 3.04
CA ALA A 47 -2.66 7.26 3.31
C ALA A 47 -3.84 6.95 2.38
N ALA A 48 -5.05 7.04 2.92
CA ALA A 48 -6.29 6.85 2.16
C ALA A 48 -6.54 8.05 1.23
N ALA A 49 -6.89 7.80 -0.04
CA ALA A 49 -7.08 8.87 -1.03
C ALA A 49 -8.18 9.86 -0.60
N SER A 50 -9.42 9.39 -0.41
CA SER A 50 -10.59 10.14 0.11
C SER A 50 -11.82 9.27 -0.12
N ASN A 51 -12.83 9.24 0.75
CA ASN A 51 -14.03 8.42 0.56
C ASN A 51 -15.24 9.15 -0.05
N PHE A 52 -15.03 10.30 -0.69
CA PHE A 52 -16.12 11.15 -1.18
C PHE A 52 -16.35 11.06 -2.70
N GLY A 53 -15.85 10.00 -3.37
CA GLY A 53 -15.93 9.88 -4.83
C GLY A 53 -15.33 11.12 -5.53
N ASN A 54 -15.90 11.51 -6.67
CA ASN A 54 -15.49 12.71 -7.41
C ASN A 54 -16.00 14.04 -6.81
N ILE A 55 -16.58 14.04 -5.60
CA ILE A 55 -17.04 15.26 -4.94
C ILE A 55 -15.86 16.04 -4.35
N ARG A 56 -14.79 15.34 -3.97
CA ARG A 56 -13.57 15.94 -3.41
C ARG A 56 -12.34 15.34 -4.06
N ASP A 57 -11.32 16.17 -4.20
CA ASP A 57 -9.99 15.71 -4.62
C ASP A 57 -9.38 14.75 -3.60
N ILE A 58 -8.24 14.17 -3.97
CA ILE A 58 -7.41 13.39 -3.05
C ILE A 58 -7.06 14.26 -1.83
N ALA A 59 -7.39 13.75 -0.65
CA ALA A 59 -7.21 14.43 0.62
C ALA A 59 -5.72 14.54 0.99
N PHE A 60 -5.40 15.49 1.86
CA PHE A 60 -4.10 15.52 2.52
C PHE A 60 -4.09 14.50 3.68
N PRO A 61 -2.99 13.76 3.90
CA PRO A 61 -1.71 13.86 3.22
C PRO A 61 -1.59 13.01 1.94
N ALA A 62 -2.59 12.20 1.58
CA ALA A 62 -2.50 11.26 0.46
C ALA A 62 -2.06 11.92 -0.88
N ARG A 63 -2.49 13.16 -1.17
CA ARG A 63 -2.06 13.89 -2.38
C ARG A 63 -0.55 14.15 -2.49
N LEU A 64 0.20 14.05 -1.39
CA LEU A 64 1.66 14.16 -1.37
C LEU A 64 2.35 13.00 -2.14
N ASP A 65 1.62 11.94 -2.49
CA ASP A 65 2.06 10.85 -3.37
C ASP A 65 2.58 11.34 -4.74
N THR A 66 2.04 12.46 -5.25
CA THR A 66 2.53 13.14 -6.46
C THR A 66 4.02 13.54 -6.39
N SER A 67 4.56 13.65 -5.18
CA SER A 67 5.97 13.93 -4.90
C SER A 67 6.73 12.73 -4.30
N LEU A 68 6.18 11.52 -4.43
CA LEU A 68 6.73 10.25 -3.90
C LEU A 68 7.04 10.28 -2.40
N LYS A 69 6.28 11.06 -1.63
CA LYS A 69 6.47 11.20 -0.16
C LYS A 69 5.87 10.03 0.62
N LEU A 70 4.82 9.42 0.09
CA LEU A 70 4.02 8.36 0.71
C LEU A 70 3.24 7.63 -0.38
N PHE A 71 2.47 6.62 0.00
CA PHE A 71 1.53 5.92 -0.87
C PHE A 71 0.12 6.44 -0.70
N CYS A 72 -0.48 6.93 -1.78
CA CYS A 72 -1.92 7.16 -1.86
C CYS A 72 -2.65 5.86 -2.25
N ILE A 73 -3.58 5.40 -1.42
CA ILE A 73 -4.29 4.14 -1.64
C ILE A 73 -5.77 4.37 -1.93
N PHE A 74 -6.20 3.82 -3.07
CA PHE A 74 -7.57 3.76 -3.56
C PHE A 74 -8.21 2.40 -3.28
N SER A 75 -9.53 2.28 -3.52
CA SER A 75 -10.29 1.06 -3.27
C SER A 75 -10.59 0.27 -4.54
N THR A 76 -10.57 -1.06 -4.43
CA THR A 76 -11.12 -2.00 -5.41
C THR A 76 -12.26 -2.83 -4.84
N THR A 77 -13.05 -3.44 -5.74
CA THR A 77 -14.05 -4.46 -5.43
C THR A 77 -13.40 -5.84 -5.28
N ALA A 78 -14.16 -6.84 -4.82
CA ALA A 78 -13.70 -8.22 -4.74
C ALA A 78 -13.22 -8.79 -6.09
N GLY A 79 -13.73 -8.27 -7.21
CA GLY A 79 -13.28 -8.61 -8.57
C GLY A 79 -11.99 -7.91 -9.01
N ASN A 80 -11.29 -7.23 -8.10
CA ASN A 80 -10.12 -6.40 -8.38
C ASN A 80 -10.38 -5.31 -9.44
N ARG A 81 -11.58 -4.73 -9.42
CA ARG A 81 -11.98 -3.59 -10.26
C ARG A 81 -11.98 -2.31 -9.45
N ALA A 82 -11.63 -1.18 -10.04
CA ALA A 82 -11.66 0.12 -9.39
C ALA A 82 -13.09 0.43 -8.90
N ASN A 83 -13.21 0.89 -7.65
CA ASN A 83 -14.50 1.29 -7.09
C ASN A 83 -14.82 2.74 -7.50
N CYS A 84 -15.17 2.96 -8.77
CA CYS A 84 -15.33 4.30 -9.36
C CYS A 84 -16.41 5.16 -8.67
N ASP A 85 -17.40 4.57 -8.02
CA ASP A 85 -18.42 5.31 -7.25
C ASP A 85 -17.84 5.94 -5.97
N PHE A 86 -16.71 5.42 -5.49
CA PHE A 86 -16.15 5.74 -4.19
C PHE A 86 -14.76 6.40 -4.28
N ASN A 87 -13.97 6.00 -5.28
CA ASN A 87 -12.65 6.57 -5.54
C ASN A 87 -12.77 8.01 -6.07
N PRO A 88 -12.00 8.98 -5.52
CA PRO A 88 -11.77 10.23 -6.24
C PRO A 88 -10.98 9.92 -7.50
N SER A 89 -11.10 10.79 -8.52
CA SER A 89 -10.39 10.61 -9.79
C SER A 89 -8.89 10.33 -9.58
N PRO A 90 -8.31 9.41 -10.37
CA PRO A 90 -6.89 9.11 -10.27
C PRO A 90 -6.08 10.36 -10.59
N SER A 91 -4.97 10.57 -9.87
CA SER A 91 -4.13 11.73 -10.12
C SER A 91 -3.32 11.53 -11.41
N PRO A 92 -3.41 12.43 -12.40
CA PRO A 92 -2.59 12.36 -13.61
C PRO A 92 -1.12 12.74 -13.34
N HIS A 93 -0.84 13.34 -12.18
CA HIS A 93 0.50 13.75 -11.76
C HIS A 93 1.19 12.72 -10.87
N ALA A 94 0.44 11.75 -10.35
CA ALA A 94 1.01 10.65 -9.59
C ALA A 94 1.64 9.63 -10.55
N LYS A 95 2.79 9.08 -10.16
CA LYS A 95 3.44 8.01 -10.93
C LYS A 95 2.58 6.74 -10.94
N HIS A 96 1.88 6.48 -9.84
CA HIS A 96 1.04 5.30 -9.67
C HIS A 96 -0.24 5.67 -8.92
N ASN A 97 -1.37 5.09 -9.31
CA ASN A 97 -2.65 5.24 -8.62
C ASN A 97 -3.04 3.88 -8.02
N PHE A 98 -2.33 3.45 -6.98
CA PHE A 98 -2.50 2.10 -6.43
C PHE A 98 -3.86 1.92 -5.76
N ALA A 99 -4.57 0.85 -6.14
CA ALA A 99 -5.85 0.49 -5.57
C ALA A 99 -5.81 -0.93 -4.98
N VAL A 100 -6.42 -1.10 -3.80
CA VAL A 100 -6.47 -2.37 -3.06
C VAL A 100 -7.90 -2.64 -2.60
N PHE A 101 -8.25 -3.92 -2.45
CA PHE A 101 -9.56 -4.35 -1.99
C PHE A 101 -10.03 -3.55 -0.75
N GLY A 102 -11.23 -2.98 -0.83
CA GLY A 102 -11.81 -2.18 0.26
C GLY A 102 -13.31 -1.93 0.16
N LYS A 103 -13.98 -2.55 -0.82
CA LYS A 103 -15.44 -2.57 -0.93
C LYS A 103 -15.99 -3.84 -0.29
N ASP A 104 -17.12 -3.73 0.39
CA ASP A 104 -17.84 -4.83 1.01
C ASP A 104 -16.98 -5.63 2.01
N VAL A 105 -16.09 -4.94 2.75
CA VAL A 105 -15.22 -5.58 3.73
C VAL A 105 -16.06 -6.04 4.91
N GLU A 106 -16.10 -7.35 5.13
CA GLU A 106 -16.80 -7.96 6.25
C GLU A 106 -15.89 -7.96 7.48
N LEU A 107 -16.34 -7.33 8.56
CA LEU A 107 -15.63 -7.33 9.83
C LEU A 107 -16.31 -8.27 10.83
N PRO A 108 -15.53 -9.08 11.57
CA PRO A 108 -16.06 -9.84 12.69
C PRO A 108 -16.41 -8.85 13.81
N ILE A 109 -17.71 -8.62 14.04
CA ILE A 109 -18.14 -7.64 15.04
C ILE A 109 -18.18 -8.32 16.42
N PRO A 110 -17.79 -7.63 17.51
CA PRO A 110 -18.16 -8.05 18.86
C PRO A 110 -19.68 -8.29 18.96
N ALA A 111 -20.07 -9.30 19.75
CA ALA A 111 -21.40 -9.92 19.84
C ALA A 111 -22.61 -8.98 20.07
N VAL A 112 -22.38 -7.67 20.25
CA VAL A 112 -23.39 -6.62 20.44
C VAL A 112 -24.12 -6.27 19.14
N PHE A 113 -23.49 -6.49 17.98
CA PHE A 113 -24.13 -6.25 16.68
C PHE A 113 -24.56 -7.59 16.06
N ASN A 114 -25.87 -7.85 16.06
CA ASN A 114 -26.48 -9.14 15.70
C ASN A 114 -26.31 -9.61 14.24
N LYS A 115 -25.55 -8.90 13.38
CA LYS A 115 -25.26 -9.30 12.00
C LYS A 115 -23.94 -8.71 11.53
N PRO A 116 -23.12 -9.44 10.73
CA PRO A 116 -21.98 -8.86 10.04
C PRO A 116 -22.43 -7.66 9.21
N PHE A 117 -21.77 -6.52 9.37
CA PHE A 117 -21.95 -5.37 8.50
C PHE A 117 -20.78 -5.32 7.53
N LYS A 118 -21.09 -4.99 6.28
CA LYS A 118 -20.10 -4.73 5.24
C LYS A 118 -19.77 -3.25 5.26
N LEU A 119 -18.49 -2.91 5.29
CA LEU A 119 -18.04 -1.54 5.18
C LEU A 119 -17.28 -1.33 3.89
N ASP A 120 -17.58 -0.18 3.27
CA ASP A 120 -16.78 0.38 2.19
C ASP A 120 -15.85 1.42 2.80
N GLY A 121 -14.57 1.36 2.45
CA GLY A 121 -13.64 2.34 2.96
C GLY A 121 -12.25 2.19 2.39
N MET A 122 -11.70 3.29 1.87
CA MET A 122 -10.28 3.38 1.56
C MET A 122 -9.42 3.27 2.80
N SER A 123 -9.97 3.49 3.99
CA SER A 123 -9.37 3.12 5.26
C SER A 123 -8.96 1.64 5.29
N PHE A 124 -9.84 0.73 4.82
CA PHE A 124 -9.53 -0.71 4.74
C PHE A 124 -8.49 -1.00 3.66
N SER A 125 -8.65 -0.43 2.47
CA SER A 125 -7.66 -0.56 1.39
C SER A 125 -6.26 -0.14 1.84
N THR A 126 -6.17 0.98 2.57
CA THR A 126 -4.90 1.53 3.09
C THR A 126 -4.28 0.57 4.10
N MET A 127 -5.08 0.02 5.02
CA MET A 127 -4.61 -0.98 5.99
C MET A 127 -4.15 -2.27 5.30
N ILE A 128 -4.89 -2.75 4.30
CA ILE A 128 -4.53 -3.97 3.55
C ILE A 128 -3.26 -3.73 2.72
N ALA A 129 -3.11 -2.58 2.06
CA ALA A 129 -1.91 -2.21 1.34
C ALA A 129 -0.67 -2.20 2.27
N ALA A 130 -0.81 -1.56 3.43
CA ALA A 130 0.23 -1.54 4.44
C ALA A 130 0.57 -2.94 4.96
N ALA A 131 -0.42 -3.82 5.16
CA ALA A 131 -0.21 -5.19 5.57
C ALA A 131 0.55 -6.01 4.50
N ILE A 132 0.21 -5.85 3.22
CA ILE A 132 0.93 -6.46 2.10
C ILE A 132 2.39 -5.99 2.09
N ALA A 133 2.63 -4.69 2.23
CA ALA A 133 3.98 -4.13 2.35
C ALA A 133 4.74 -4.71 3.56
N GLY A 134 4.08 -4.84 4.72
CA GLY A 134 4.65 -5.45 5.92
C GLY A 134 5.06 -6.91 5.70
N GLN A 135 4.23 -7.70 5.01
CA GLN A 135 4.56 -9.09 4.65
C GLN A 135 5.77 -9.16 3.71
N ILE A 136 5.87 -8.25 2.73
CA ILE A 136 7.03 -8.16 1.84
C ILE A 136 8.30 -7.80 2.64
N LEU A 137 8.23 -6.80 3.52
CA LEU A 137 9.37 -6.42 4.37
C LEU A 137 9.82 -7.58 5.26
N GLN A 138 8.88 -8.31 5.86
CA GLN A 138 9.17 -9.50 6.67
C GLN A 138 9.82 -10.59 5.84
N PHE A 139 9.32 -10.86 4.63
CA PHE A 139 9.86 -11.85 3.72
C PHE A 139 11.31 -11.53 3.29
N VAL A 140 11.59 -10.26 2.97
CA VAL A 140 12.92 -9.79 2.55
C VAL A 140 13.93 -9.84 3.69
N ARG A 141 13.49 -9.62 4.93
CA ARG A 141 14.35 -9.67 6.13
C ARG A 141 14.75 -11.08 6.56
N HIS A 142 13.99 -12.09 6.16
CA HIS A 142 14.23 -13.48 6.52
C HIS A 142 15.64 -13.92 6.07
N GLU A 143 16.40 -14.59 6.93
CA GLU A 143 17.85 -14.84 6.73
C GLU A 143 18.17 -15.52 5.39
N HIS A 144 17.34 -16.49 4.99
CA HIS A 144 17.48 -17.21 3.72
C HIS A 144 17.23 -16.35 2.49
N THR A 145 16.47 -15.25 2.61
CA THR A 145 16.16 -14.33 1.51
C THR A 145 17.15 -13.17 1.48
N ARG A 146 17.50 -12.63 2.65
CA ARG A 146 18.35 -11.44 2.81
C ARG A 146 19.70 -11.56 2.11
N ARG A 147 20.29 -12.77 2.08
CA ARG A 147 21.59 -13.02 1.43
C ARG A 147 21.58 -12.79 -0.08
N TRP A 148 20.40 -12.85 -0.71
CA TRP A 148 20.25 -12.75 -2.15
C TRP A 148 19.66 -11.43 -2.64
N ILE A 149 19.13 -10.60 -1.73
CA ILE A 149 18.56 -9.30 -2.08
C ILE A 149 19.60 -8.23 -1.72
N HIS A 150 20.55 -8.01 -2.62
CA HIS A 150 21.61 -7.00 -2.45
C HIS A 150 21.05 -5.56 -2.31
N CYS A 151 19.82 -5.33 -2.80
CA CYS A 151 19.10 -4.06 -2.69
C CYS A 151 18.02 -4.05 -1.61
N ALA A 152 18.16 -4.85 -0.53
CA ALA A 152 17.14 -4.98 0.52
C ALA A 152 16.82 -3.65 1.24
N ASP A 153 17.67 -2.65 1.12
CA ASP A 153 17.38 -1.30 1.64
C ASP A 153 16.47 -0.49 0.72
N LYS A 154 16.48 -0.75 -0.59
CA LYS A 154 15.63 -0.06 -1.57
C LYS A 154 14.15 -0.38 -1.34
N ILE A 155 13.82 -1.60 -0.91
CA ILE A 155 12.42 -2.00 -0.65
C ILE A 155 11.74 -1.14 0.43
N ARG A 156 12.52 -0.45 1.28
CA ARG A 156 12.02 0.44 2.34
C ARG A 156 11.81 1.88 1.86
N THR A 157 12.08 2.16 0.59
CA THR A 157 11.79 3.44 -0.06
C THR A 157 10.44 3.36 -0.76
N VAL A 158 9.84 4.53 -1.01
CA VAL A 158 8.57 4.61 -1.75
C VAL A 158 8.79 4.02 -3.15
N GLU A 159 9.87 4.39 -3.81
CA GLU A 159 10.24 3.94 -5.16
C GLU A 159 10.37 2.41 -5.25
N GLY A 160 11.10 1.79 -4.31
CA GLY A 160 11.33 0.35 -4.32
C GLY A 160 10.08 -0.45 -3.99
N MET A 161 9.27 -0.02 -3.02
CA MET A 161 8.01 -0.70 -2.72
C MET A 161 6.97 -0.46 -3.82
N SER A 162 6.94 0.72 -4.46
CA SER A 162 6.13 0.98 -5.66
C SER A 162 6.46 0.00 -6.78
N ALA A 163 7.76 -0.28 -7.04
CA ALA A 163 8.15 -1.24 -8.07
C ALA A 163 7.58 -2.64 -7.82
N VAL A 164 7.58 -3.09 -6.56
CA VAL A 164 6.98 -4.38 -6.17
C VAL A 164 5.46 -4.35 -6.30
N PHE A 165 4.81 -3.27 -5.90
CA PHE A 165 3.36 -3.11 -6.09
C PHE A 165 2.97 -3.08 -7.56
N SER A 166 3.76 -2.43 -8.43
CA SER A 166 3.57 -2.46 -9.88
C SER A 166 3.68 -3.87 -10.46
N ALA A 167 4.57 -4.71 -9.93
CA ALA A 167 4.64 -6.13 -10.33
C ALA A 167 3.36 -6.91 -9.96
N MET A 168 2.64 -6.48 -8.91
CA MET A 168 1.33 -7.03 -8.51
C MET A 168 0.14 -6.40 -9.26
N ALA A 169 0.32 -5.23 -9.87
CA ALA A 169 -0.72 -4.42 -10.49
C ALA A 169 -0.57 -4.31 -12.02
N LYS A 170 -0.17 -5.39 -12.69
CA LYS A 170 0.14 -5.40 -14.14
C LYS A 170 -0.97 -4.91 -15.07
N ASP A 171 -2.23 -4.90 -14.60
CA ASP A 171 -3.37 -4.45 -15.38
C ASP A 171 -3.99 -3.23 -14.69
N GLU A 172 -4.22 -2.16 -15.45
CA GLU A 172 -4.92 -0.98 -14.99
C GLU A 172 -6.43 -1.11 -15.23
N ASP A 173 -7.23 -0.52 -14.35
CA ASP A 173 -8.67 -0.38 -14.52
C ASP A 173 -9.04 1.09 -14.30
N ASN A 174 -9.52 1.79 -15.33
CA ASN A 174 -9.89 3.21 -15.27
C ASN A 174 -8.78 4.14 -14.72
N GLY A 175 -7.51 3.87 -15.04
CA GLY A 175 -6.36 4.64 -14.57
C GLY A 175 -5.87 4.27 -13.17
N TYR A 176 -6.48 3.27 -12.52
CA TYR A 176 -6.04 2.73 -11.23
C TYR A 176 -5.18 1.48 -11.42
N HIS A 177 -4.07 1.42 -10.68
CA HIS A 177 -3.17 0.28 -10.62
C HIS A 177 -3.70 -0.70 -9.56
N CYS A 178 -4.60 -1.60 -9.96
CA CYS A 178 -5.29 -2.52 -9.06
C CYS A 178 -4.37 -3.67 -8.61
N ILE A 179 -3.89 -3.59 -7.37
CA ILE A 179 -2.97 -4.57 -6.79
C ILE A 179 -3.70 -5.89 -6.54
N ALA A 180 -3.19 -6.94 -7.18
CA ALA A 180 -3.57 -8.32 -6.94
C ALA A 180 -2.36 -9.06 -6.33
N PRO A 181 -2.29 -9.26 -4.99
CA PRO A 181 -1.07 -9.76 -4.34
C PRO A 181 -0.55 -11.08 -4.90
N TRP A 182 -1.44 -11.98 -5.31
CA TRP A 182 -1.09 -13.26 -5.94
C TRP A 182 -0.37 -13.09 -7.29
N LYS A 183 -0.43 -11.91 -7.93
CA LYS A 183 0.31 -11.64 -9.16
C LYS A 183 1.82 -11.47 -8.95
N ILE A 184 2.29 -11.42 -7.70
CA ILE A 184 3.74 -11.46 -7.43
C ILE A 184 4.36 -12.82 -7.79
N LEU A 185 3.56 -13.88 -7.79
CA LEU A 185 3.98 -15.20 -8.24
C LEU A 185 3.90 -15.26 -9.77
N SER A 186 4.80 -16.02 -10.39
CA SER A 186 4.79 -16.30 -11.82
C SER A 186 3.51 -17.04 -12.23
N GLN A 187 3.09 -16.87 -13.48
CA GLN A 187 1.84 -17.45 -13.99
C GLN A 187 1.77 -18.97 -13.79
N ARG A 188 2.91 -19.66 -13.92
CA ARG A 188 3.02 -21.10 -13.69
C ARG A 188 2.55 -21.48 -12.28
N LEU A 189 2.99 -20.75 -11.26
CA LEU A 189 2.70 -21.07 -9.87
C LEU A 189 1.31 -20.63 -9.39
N ARG A 190 0.53 -19.91 -10.21
CA ARG A 190 -0.82 -19.45 -9.84
C ARG A 190 -1.90 -20.52 -9.99
N HIS A 191 -1.64 -21.56 -10.79
CA HIS A 191 -2.61 -22.59 -11.15
C HIS A 191 -2.22 -23.99 -10.65
N GLU A 192 -1.06 -24.12 -10.00
CA GLU A 192 -0.51 -25.39 -9.53
C GLU A 192 -0.41 -25.40 -8.00
N THR A 193 -0.61 -26.57 -7.38
CA THR A 193 -0.29 -26.78 -5.96
C THR A 193 1.22 -26.94 -5.84
N VAL A 194 1.90 -25.86 -5.46
CA VAL A 194 3.37 -25.76 -5.51
C VAL A 194 3.96 -25.95 -4.12
N GLY A 195 5.15 -26.54 -4.06
CA GLY A 195 5.93 -26.64 -2.81
C GLY A 195 6.28 -25.25 -2.26
N LYS A 196 6.24 -25.09 -0.93
CA LYS A 196 6.49 -23.80 -0.27
C LYS A 196 7.83 -23.17 -0.70
N ASP A 197 8.85 -23.96 -0.94
CA ASP A 197 10.19 -23.48 -1.29
C ASP A 197 10.25 -22.89 -2.70
N GLU A 198 9.56 -23.50 -3.65
CA GLU A 198 9.49 -23.02 -5.04
C GLU A 198 8.71 -21.70 -5.13
N ALA A 199 7.61 -21.57 -4.38
CA ALA A 199 6.87 -20.31 -4.28
C ALA A 199 7.72 -19.19 -3.63
N ARG A 200 8.54 -19.51 -2.62
CA ARG A 200 9.46 -18.56 -2.00
C ARG A 200 10.53 -18.09 -2.96
N GLU A 201 11.10 -19.01 -3.73
CA GLU A 201 12.14 -18.69 -4.71
C GLU A 201 11.62 -17.79 -5.82
N ASP A 202 10.43 -18.09 -6.35
CA ASP A 202 9.77 -17.28 -7.37
C ASP A 202 9.42 -15.87 -6.85
N LEU A 203 8.87 -15.78 -5.63
CA LEU A 203 8.62 -14.51 -4.94
C LEU A 203 9.90 -13.68 -4.82
N ARG A 204 11.02 -14.31 -4.42
CA ARG A 204 12.34 -13.66 -4.33
C ARG A 204 12.79 -13.12 -5.69
N ILE A 205 12.70 -13.91 -6.74
CA ILE A 205 13.09 -13.52 -8.10
C ILE A 205 12.25 -12.33 -8.57
N THR A 206 10.93 -12.35 -8.37
CA THR A 206 10.06 -11.24 -8.77
C THR A 206 10.42 -9.95 -8.02
N ILE A 207 10.66 -10.02 -6.70
CA ILE A 207 11.06 -8.85 -5.90
C ILE A 207 12.40 -8.29 -6.38
N VAL A 208 13.40 -9.14 -6.60
CA VAL A 208 14.73 -8.68 -7.08
C VAL A 208 14.60 -7.98 -8.44
N ARG A 209 13.88 -8.59 -9.39
CA ARG A 209 13.65 -8.00 -10.72
C ARG A 209 12.94 -6.65 -10.64
N ALA A 210 11.93 -6.53 -9.77
CA ALA A 210 11.22 -5.27 -9.56
C ALA A 210 12.18 -4.19 -9.03
N LEU A 211 13.03 -4.52 -8.05
CA LEU A 211 13.99 -3.58 -7.45
C LEU A 211 15.17 -3.21 -8.37
N GLU A 212 15.49 -4.03 -9.37
CA GLU A 212 16.49 -3.72 -10.40
C GLU A 212 15.94 -2.76 -11.47
N SER A 213 14.62 -2.73 -11.65
CA SER A 213 13.94 -1.87 -12.63
C SER A 213 13.58 -0.46 -12.12
N CYS A 214 13.89 -0.14 -10.86
CA CYS A 214 13.53 1.12 -10.21
C CYS A 214 14.71 2.07 -9.94
#